data_AF-A0A6J8ALJ1-F1
#
_entry.id   AF-A0A6J8ALJ1-F1
#
_cell.length_a   1.000
_cell.length_b   1.000
_cell.length_c   1.000
_cell.angle_alpha   90.00
_cell.angle_beta   90.00
_cell.angle_gamma   90.00
#
_symmetry.space_group_name_H-M   'P 1'
#
loop_
_entity.id
_entity.type
_entity.pdbx_description
1 polymer ?
#
loop_
_entity_poly.entity_id
_entity_poly.type
_entity_poly.pdbx_seq_one_letter_code
_entity_poly.pdbx_strand_id
1 'polypeptide(L)'
;MDTCIICNDDIQNGNKTVELREKGSIGINNASIERGDTIVTRTGQLVHEHCRRSYVNPNVIKGLKRKSTSPAPLATPPTLRSEKQFSFQEDCLFCGNSTIETTAKRRLFDVHAVQTTEFQTTVEQICIERNDEWATEVKGRIEFARDLHAVETIYHSSCSTNFRTGKNVPHLFSPKTDNSQIKRGRPNTNNQHFLKVLDFLEDNDDEQLTIKDLVDRMKVLCGDEAYSQPYMKQKVQEHYGTSILITELNGKENVVTFRQTASTIIHNFYKESKLNKSDEDSKLFLIKTAAALIKTEIKSMPVDKNFYPSNNDILSHEKHIPESLAVFLKVLFSEKDASLKISSIGQAIMQATRPRLVIEPLQIGLAIQMHHMFGSRFLVDTLSNMGFCSSYSEVQKFETSAVISKQE
;
A
#
# COMPACT_ATOMS: atom_id res chain seq x y z
N MET A 1 -21.32 -17.94 -34.94
CA MET A 1 -20.37 -17.63 -33.84
C MET A 1 -19.73 -16.32 -34.21
N ASP A 2 -20.03 -15.27 -33.45
CA ASP A 2 -19.48 -13.95 -33.74
C ASP A 2 -18.05 -13.90 -33.20
N THR A 3 -17.06 -13.71 -34.07
CA THR A 3 -15.65 -13.58 -33.70
C THR A 3 -15.19 -12.13 -33.82
N CYS A 4 -14.27 -11.72 -32.94
CA CYS A 4 -13.71 -10.39 -32.98
C CYS A 4 -12.73 -10.28 -34.15
N ILE A 5 -13.03 -9.42 -35.13
CA ILE A 5 -12.20 -9.26 -36.34
C ILE A 5 -10.77 -8.73 -36.12
N ILE A 6 -10.42 -8.32 -34.89
CA ILE A 6 -9.08 -7.82 -34.55
C ILE A 6 -8.19 -8.95 -34.01
N CYS A 7 -8.73 -9.88 -33.21
CA CYS A 7 -7.96 -10.97 -32.61
C CYS A 7 -8.40 -12.37 -33.05
N ASN A 8 -9.46 -12.47 -33.86
CA ASN A 8 -10.12 -13.70 -34.31
C ASN A 8 -10.66 -14.61 -33.19
N ASP A 9 -10.71 -14.14 -31.94
CA ASP A 9 -11.30 -14.88 -30.81
C ASP A 9 -12.82 -14.69 -30.70
N ASP A 10 -13.49 -15.59 -29.98
CA ASP A 10 -14.93 -15.52 -29.71
C ASP A 10 -15.32 -14.26 -28.91
N ILE A 11 -16.40 -13.61 -29.34
CA ILE A 11 -16.99 -12.44 -28.69
C ILE A 11 -17.59 -12.81 -27.33
N GLN A 12 -17.96 -14.07 -27.10
CA GLN A 12 -18.55 -14.53 -25.83
C GLN A 12 -17.55 -14.97 -24.74
N ASN A 13 -16.24 -14.79 -24.95
CA ASN A 13 -15.18 -15.19 -23.99
C ASN A 13 -15.09 -14.33 -22.71
N GLY A 14 -16.20 -13.76 -22.22
CA GLY A 14 -16.25 -12.98 -20.97
C GLY A 14 -15.61 -11.58 -21.04
N ASN A 15 -15.03 -11.20 -22.18
CA ASN A 15 -14.48 -9.87 -22.41
C ASN A 15 -15.59 -8.89 -22.80
N LYS A 16 -15.51 -7.64 -22.32
CA LYS A 16 -16.46 -6.59 -22.72
C LYS A 16 -16.37 -6.34 -24.22
N THR A 17 -17.53 -6.37 -24.88
CA THR A 17 -17.68 -6.19 -26.32
C THR A 17 -18.38 -4.87 -26.61
N VAL A 18 -18.01 -4.25 -27.73
CA VAL A 18 -18.56 -2.99 -28.19
C VAL A 18 -18.96 -3.13 -29.64
N GLU A 19 -20.17 -2.68 -29.96
CA GLU A 19 -20.65 -2.55 -31.33
C GLU A 19 -20.00 -1.34 -32.01
N LEU A 20 -19.38 -1.57 -33.17
CA LEU A 20 -18.73 -0.54 -33.94
C LEU A 20 -19.77 0.38 -34.59
N ARG A 21 -19.81 1.62 -34.10
CA ARG A 21 -20.46 2.74 -34.79
C ARG A 21 -19.57 3.26 -35.93
N GLU A 22 -20.12 4.09 -36.81
CA GLU A 22 -19.43 4.64 -37.99
C GLU A 22 -18.02 5.20 -37.69
N LYS A 23 -17.89 6.07 -36.68
CA LYS A 23 -16.59 6.60 -36.22
C LYS A 23 -15.64 5.51 -35.71
N GLY A 24 -16.18 4.46 -35.10
CA GLY A 24 -15.43 3.32 -34.58
C GLY A 24 -14.83 2.47 -35.70
N SER A 25 -15.61 2.17 -36.74
CA SER A 25 -15.14 1.42 -37.92
C SER A 25 -14.12 2.22 -38.72
N ILE A 26 -14.36 3.52 -38.94
CA ILE A 26 -13.41 4.40 -39.63
C ILE A 26 -12.06 4.44 -38.89
N GLY A 27 -12.07 4.55 -37.56
CA GLY A 27 -10.84 4.59 -36.77
C GLY A 27 -10.02 3.30 -36.87
N ILE A 28 -10.66 2.13 -36.91
CA ILE A 28 -9.96 0.85 -37.06
C ILE A 28 -9.45 0.67 -38.49
N ASN A 29 -10.24 1.04 -39.50
CA ASN A 29 -9.82 0.95 -40.90
C ASN A 29 -8.62 1.86 -41.19
N ASN A 30 -8.60 3.08 -40.63
CA ASN A 30 -7.45 3.98 -40.73
C ASN A 30 -6.21 3.39 -40.02
N ALA A 31 -6.38 2.82 -38.82
CA ALA A 31 -5.29 2.17 -38.10
C ALA A 31 -4.74 0.94 -38.86
N SER A 32 -5.61 0.19 -39.54
CA SER A 32 -5.25 -0.95 -40.40
C SER A 32 -4.40 -0.51 -41.60
N ILE A 33 -4.84 0.54 -42.30
CA ILE A 33 -4.07 1.18 -43.39
C ILE A 33 -2.72 1.67 -42.88
N GLU A 34 -2.68 2.33 -41.71
CA GLU A 34 -1.43 2.84 -41.15
C GLU A 34 -0.45 1.73 -40.70
N ARG A 35 -0.97 0.55 -40.35
CA ARG A 35 -0.18 -0.62 -39.95
C ARG A 35 0.26 -1.48 -41.15
N GLY A 36 -0.43 -1.37 -42.28
CA GLY A 36 -0.25 -2.26 -43.43
C GLY A 36 -0.99 -3.59 -43.28
N ASP A 37 -2.03 -3.63 -42.44
CA ASP A 37 -2.86 -4.81 -42.23
C ASP A 37 -4.03 -4.85 -43.24
N THR A 38 -4.71 -5.99 -43.34
CA THR A 38 -5.87 -6.21 -44.23
C THR A 38 -7.23 -6.18 -43.50
N ILE A 39 -7.25 -5.69 -42.26
CA ILE A 39 -8.46 -5.65 -41.44
C ILE A 39 -9.40 -4.57 -41.98
N VAL A 40 -10.63 -4.97 -42.32
CA VAL A 40 -11.70 -4.07 -42.75
C VAL A 40 -12.94 -4.29 -41.87
N THR A 41 -13.31 -3.26 -41.14
CA THR A 41 -14.48 -3.24 -40.26
C THR A 41 -15.66 -2.49 -40.88
N ARG A 42 -16.88 -2.91 -40.54
CA ARG A 42 -18.16 -2.30 -40.92
C ARG A 42 -18.97 -1.90 -39.68
N THR A 43 -19.92 -0.99 -39.86
CA THR A 43 -20.85 -0.59 -38.79
C THR A 43 -21.72 -1.77 -38.36
N GLY A 44 -21.92 -1.93 -37.05
CA GLY A 44 -22.70 -3.01 -36.46
C GLY A 44 -21.89 -4.26 -36.08
N GLN A 45 -20.58 -4.30 -36.38
CA GLN A 45 -19.72 -5.41 -35.96
C GLN A 45 -19.34 -5.31 -34.49
N LEU A 46 -19.35 -6.44 -33.78
CA LEU A 46 -18.89 -6.53 -32.40
C LEU A 46 -17.37 -6.77 -32.35
N VAL A 47 -16.68 -6.04 -31.48
CA VAL A 47 -15.26 -6.26 -31.18
C VAL A 47 -15.02 -6.16 -29.68
N HIS A 48 -13.98 -6.81 -29.15
CA HIS A 48 -13.60 -6.58 -27.76
C HIS A 48 -13.14 -5.13 -27.57
N GLU A 49 -13.58 -4.51 -26.47
CA GLU A 49 -13.25 -3.12 -26.14
C GLU A 49 -11.73 -2.90 -26.06
N HIS A 50 -11.03 -3.87 -25.46
CA HIS A 50 -9.57 -3.85 -25.35
C HIS A 50 -8.88 -3.95 -26.71
N CYS A 51 -9.33 -4.86 -27.58
CA CYS A 51 -8.77 -5.02 -28.92
C CYS A 51 -8.90 -3.72 -29.72
N ARG A 52 -10.08 -3.07 -29.69
CA ARG A 52 -10.27 -1.77 -30.33
C ARG A 52 -9.29 -0.73 -29.78
N ARG A 53 -9.21 -0.57 -28.45
CA ARG A 53 -8.37 0.46 -27.81
C ARG A 53 -6.87 0.26 -28.10
N SER A 54 -6.41 -0.98 -28.09
CA SER A 54 -5.01 -1.32 -28.37
C SER A 54 -4.68 -1.12 -29.86
N TYR A 55 -5.59 -1.54 -30.75
CA TYR A 55 -5.38 -1.49 -32.19
C TYR A 55 -5.31 -0.06 -32.73
N VAL A 56 -6.16 0.85 -32.25
CA VAL A 56 -6.15 2.26 -32.70
C VAL A 56 -5.14 3.15 -31.95
N ASN A 57 -4.32 2.60 -31.05
CA ASN A 57 -3.40 3.39 -30.23
C ASN A 57 -2.25 4.00 -31.08
N PRO A 58 -2.11 5.34 -31.14
CA PRO A 58 -1.10 6.00 -31.96
C PRO A 58 0.34 5.64 -31.60
N ASN A 59 0.63 5.35 -30.32
CA ASN A 59 1.98 5.01 -29.87
C ASN A 59 2.42 3.63 -30.37
N VAL A 60 1.47 2.69 -30.44
CA VAL A 60 1.72 1.33 -30.97
C VAL A 60 1.95 1.39 -32.48
N ILE A 61 1.14 2.17 -33.20
CA ILE A 61 1.27 2.38 -34.65
C ILE A 61 2.62 3.03 -35.00
N LYS A 62 3.03 4.08 -34.28
CA LYS A 62 4.35 4.72 -34.44
C LYS A 62 5.51 3.77 -34.15
N GLY A 63 5.36 2.87 -33.17
CA GLY A 63 6.35 1.84 -32.85
C GLY A 63 6.53 0.81 -33.98
N LEU A 64 5.43 0.39 -34.62
CA LEU A 64 5.46 -0.54 -35.75
C LEU A 64 6.08 0.08 -37.01
N LYS A 65 5.77 1.36 -37.31
CA LYS A 65 6.38 2.10 -38.43
C LYS A 65 7.91 2.20 -38.31
N ARG A 66 8.46 2.33 -37.10
CA ARG A 66 9.92 2.33 -36.87
C ARG A 66 10.58 0.98 -37.17
N LYS A 67 9.84 -0.14 -37.10
CA LYS A 67 10.33 -1.47 -37.45
C LYS A 67 10.25 -1.76 -38.96
N SER A 68 9.37 -1.10 -39.72
CA SER A 68 9.15 -1.38 -41.14
C SER A 68 10.00 -0.52 -42.10
N THR A 69 10.75 0.48 -41.61
CA THR A 69 11.56 1.37 -42.47
C THR A 69 13.01 0.90 -42.70
N SER A 70 13.38 -0.33 -42.34
CA SER A 70 14.66 -0.95 -42.73
C SER A 70 14.51 -1.68 -44.07
N PRO A 71 15.38 -1.45 -45.08
CA PRO A 71 15.27 -2.13 -46.38
C PRO A 71 15.42 -3.65 -46.22
N ALA A 72 14.60 -4.40 -46.96
CA ALA A 72 14.55 -5.86 -46.93
C ALA A 72 15.89 -6.48 -47.39
N PRO A 73 16.46 -7.47 -46.67
CA PRO A 73 17.59 -8.23 -47.17
C PRO A 73 17.09 -9.35 -48.09
N LEU A 74 17.51 -9.26 -49.36
CA LEU A 74 17.62 -10.40 -50.27
C LEU A 74 18.55 -11.46 -49.66
N ALA A 75 18.14 -12.73 -49.78
CA ALA A 75 18.92 -13.95 -49.55
C ALA A 75 20.01 -13.87 -48.46
N THR A 76 19.69 -14.35 -47.25
CA THR A 76 20.68 -14.54 -46.17
C THR A 76 21.88 -15.36 -46.67
N PRO A 77 23.10 -14.79 -46.68
CA PRO A 77 24.29 -15.62 -46.60
C PRO A 77 24.33 -16.27 -45.21
N PRO A 78 24.97 -17.44 -45.04
CA PRO A 78 25.07 -18.08 -43.74
C PRO A 78 25.78 -17.12 -42.77
N THR A 79 25.09 -16.73 -41.71
CA THR A 79 25.65 -15.92 -40.62
C THR A 79 26.73 -16.74 -39.92
N LEU A 80 27.99 -16.39 -40.19
CA LEU A 80 29.13 -16.80 -39.38
C LEU A 80 28.94 -16.24 -37.97
N ARG A 81 28.94 -17.12 -36.99
CA ARG A 81 28.81 -16.82 -35.57
C ARG A 81 30.06 -16.09 -35.11
N SER A 82 30.03 -14.76 -35.06
CA SER A 82 30.95 -14.00 -34.23
C SER A 82 30.19 -13.60 -32.97
N GLU A 83 30.39 -14.35 -31.89
CA GLU A 83 30.03 -13.90 -30.55
C GLU A 83 30.87 -12.66 -30.23
N LYS A 84 30.24 -11.63 -29.67
CA LYS A 84 30.94 -10.41 -29.23
C LYS A 84 32.08 -10.81 -28.28
N GLN A 85 33.33 -10.49 -28.65
CA GLN A 85 34.49 -10.74 -27.79
C GLN A 85 34.48 -9.79 -26.59
N PHE A 86 34.89 -10.28 -25.42
CA PHE A 86 35.02 -9.49 -24.20
C PHE A 86 36.11 -8.42 -24.36
N SER A 87 35.78 -7.17 -24.06
CA SER A 87 36.74 -6.05 -24.08
C SER A 87 37.11 -5.63 -22.67
N PHE A 88 38.41 -5.64 -22.33
CA PHE A 88 38.88 -5.24 -21.01
C PHE A 88 38.65 -3.76 -20.70
N GLN A 89 38.58 -2.90 -21.73
CA GLN A 89 38.35 -1.46 -21.57
C GLN A 89 36.86 -1.07 -21.55
N GLU A 90 35.96 -1.94 -21.99
CA GLU A 90 34.53 -1.61 -22.11
C GLU A 90 33.64 -2.49 -21.25
N ASP A 91 34.02 -3.75 -21.03
CA ASP A 91 33.26 -4.73 -20.28
C ASP A 91 33.84 -4.93 -18.88
N CYS A 92 32.96 -5.01 -17.88
CA CYS A 92 33.37 -5.19 -16.49
C CYS A 92 34.01 -6.57 -16.28
N LEU A 93 35.23 -6.59 -15.71
CA LEU A 93 35.99 -7.81 -15.37
C LEU A 93 35.15 -8.89 -14.70
N PHE A 94 34.31 -8.51 -13.73
CA PHE A 94 33.54 -9.46 -12.93
C PHE A 94 32.25 -9.93 -13.60
N CYS A 95 31.46 -9.05 -14.22
CA CYS A 95 30.13 -9.43 -14.71
C CYS A 95 30.05 -9.64 -16.23
N GLY A 96 31.05 -9.19 -17.00
CA GLY A 96 31.04 -9.34 -18.46
C GLY A 96 30.16 -8.34 -19.22
N ASN A 97 29.45 -7.47 -18.51
CA ASN A 97 28.57 -6.48 -19.14
C ASN A 97 29.34 -5.21 -19.49
N SER A 98 28.96 -4.60 -20.62
CA SER A 98 29.46 -3.29 -21.03
C SER A 98 29.12 -2.23 -19.97
N THR A 99 30.13 -1.46 -19.62
CA THR A 99 30.06 -0.34 -18.68
C THR A 99 29.54 0.95 -19.34
N ILE A 100 29.50 0.99 -20.69
CA ILE A 100 29.15 2.17 -21.49
C ILE A 100 27.65 2.22 -21.84
N GLU A 101 26.93 1.08 -21.81
CA GLU A 101 25.49 1.04 -22.10
C GLU A 101 24.63 1.56 -20.93
N THR A 102 24.66 2.87 -20.67
CA THR A 102 23.69 3.54 -19.81
C THR A 102 22.37 3.74 -20.55
N THR A 103 21.43 2.79 -20.41
CA THR A 103 20.01 3.09 -20.66
C THR A 103 19.51 3.99 -19.53
N ALA A 104 18.86 5.10 -19.92
CA ALA A 104 18.56 6.32 -19.15
C ALA A 104 17.67 6.19 -17.88
N LYS A 105 17.66 5.06 -17.15
CA LYS A 105 16.86 4.87 -15.93
C LYS A 105 17.51 4.05 -14.80
N ARG A 106 18.81 3.76 -14.85
CA ARG A 106 19.52 3.13 -13.71
C ARG A 106 20.73 4.00 -13.33
N ARG A 107 20.93 4.14 -12.02
CA ARG A 107 22.01 4.91 -11.37
C ARG A 107 23.33 4.73 -12.14
N LEU A 108 24.09 5.81 -12.35
CA LEU A 108 25.48 5.72 -12.79
C LEU A 108 26.15 4.65 -11.91
N PHE A 109 26.65 3.58 -12.52
CA PHE A 109 27.46 2.62 -11.79
C PHE A 109 28.85 3.22 -11.62
N ASP A 110 29.38 3.25 -10.41
CA ASP A 110 30.77 3.64 -10.17
C ASP A 110 31.69 2.60 -10.83
N VAL A 111 32.39 3.01 -11.88
CA VAL A 111 33.36 2.20 -12.63
C VAL A 111 34.77 2.59 -12.20
N HIS A 112 35.60 1.59 -11.91
CA HIS A 112 37.01 1.77 -11.56
C HIS A 112 37.91 0.97 -12.50
N ALA A 113 39.10 1.51 -12.78
CA ALA A 113 40.16 0.81 -13.49
C ALA A 113 41.06 0.06 -12.50
N VAL A 114 41.62 -1.06 -12.93
CA VAL A 114 42.63 -1.80 -12.16
C VAL A 114 43.95 -1.03 -12.20
N GLN A 115 44.44 -0.62 -11.03
CA GLN A 115 45.63 0.22 -10.89
C GLN A 115 46.86 -0.51 -10.36
N THR A 116 46.72 -1.72 -9.80
CA THR A 116 47.81 -2.42 -9.11
C THR A 116 47.82 -3.92 -9.40
N THR A 117 49.02 -4.50 -9.41
CA THR A 117 49.22 -5.95 -9.51
C THR A 117 48.73 -6.68 -8.26
N GLU A 118 48.79 -6.04 -7.08
CA GLU A 118 48.22 -6.57 -5.83
C GLU A 118 46.71 -6.82 -5.93
N PHE A 119 45.99 -5.98 -6.67
CA PHE A 119 44.56 -6.19 -6.93
C PHE A 119 44.34 -7.51 -7.66
N GLN A 120 45.15 -7.79 -8.69
CA GLN A 120 45.07 -9.03 -9.46
C GLN A 120 45.35 -10.24 -8.57
N THR A 121 46.44 -10.24 -7.79
CA THR A 121 46.77 -11.34 -6.87
C THR A 121 45.66 -11.59 -5.86
N THR A 122 45.04 -10.53 -5.34
CA THR A 122 43.93 -10.66 -4.39
C THR A 122 42.70 -11.29 -5.05
N VAL A 123 42.36 -10.90 -6.28
CA VAL A 123 41.22 -11.47 -7.00
C VAL A 123 41.48 -12.92 -7.39
N GLU A 124 42.70 -13.27 -7.82
CA GLU A 124 43.11 -14.65 -8.10
C GLU A 124 42.96 -15.56 -6.88
N GLN A 125 43.38 -15.09 -5.71
CA GLN A 125 43.22 -15.83 -4.45
C GLN A 125 41.75 -16.08 -4.12
N ILE A 126 40.89 -15.07 -4.32
CA ILE A 126 39.45 -15.20 -4.12
C ILE A 126 38.83 -16.17 -5.14
N CYS A 127 39.33 -16.21 -6.38
CA CYS A 127 38.89 -17.21 -7.35
C CYS A 127 39.17 -18.64 -6.87
N ILE A 128 40.34 -18.86 -6.26
CA ILE A 128 40.73 -20.16 -5.68
C ILE A 128 39.84 -20.52 -4.49
N GLU A 129 39.59 -19.56 -3.59
CA GLU A 129 38.76 -19.80 -2.39
C GLU A 129 37.29 -20.06 -2.71
N ARG A 130 36.72 -19.35 -3.70
CA ARG A 130 35.31 -19.48 -4.09
C ARG A 130 35.03 -20.75 -4.87
N ASN A 131 35.91 -21.09 -5.82
CA ASN A 131 35.83 -22.28 -6.66
C ASN A 131 34.42 -22.52 -7.30
N ASP A 132 33.76 -21.45 -7.76
CA ASP A 132 32.47 -21.49 -8.45
C ASP A 132 32.60 -21.13 -9.95
N GLU A 133 31.50 -21.27 -10.73
CA GLU A 133 31.50 -20.93 -12.17
C GLU A 133 31.88 -19.47 -12.40
N TRP A 134 31.48 -18.58 -11.48
CA TRP A 134 31.81 -17.16 -11.56
C TRP A 134 33.31 -16.90 -11.38
N ALA A 135 33.93 -17.54 -10.39
CA ALA A 135 35.36 -17.52 -10.16
C ALA A 135 36.15 -18.10 -11.34
N THR A 136 35.65 -19.18 -11.94
CA THR A 136 36.28 -19.81 -13.11
C THR A 136 36.33 -18.86 -14.30
N GLU A 137 35.22 -18.19 -14.61
CA GLU A 137 35.14 -17.21 -15.69
C GLU A 137 36.05 -16.00 -15.44
N VAL A 138 35.99 -15.42 -14.23
CA VAL A 138 36.84 -14.27 -13.87
C VAL A 138 38.31 -14.65 -13.94
N LYS A 139 38.69 -15.83 -13.43
CA LYS A 139 40.06 -16.34 -13.53
C LYS A 139 40.51 -16.51 -14.98
N GLY A 140 39.66 -17.04 -15.85
CA GLY A 140 39.95 -17.16 -17.29
C GLY A 140 40.25 -15.81 -17.95
N ARG A 141 39.53 -14.75 -17.58
CA ARG A 141 39.80 -13.38 -18.06
C ARG A 141 41.14 -12.84 -17.57
N ILE A 142 41.49 -13.11 -16.31
CA ILE A 142 42.78 -12.71 -15.73
C ILE A 142 43.93 -13.43 -16.42
N GLU A 143 43.82 -14.76 -16.60
CA GLU A 143 44.83 -15.57 -17.28
C GLU A 143 45.01 -15.15 -18.75
N PHE A 144 43.93 -14.75 -19.43
CA PHE A 144 43.99 -14.24 -20.80
C PHE A 144 44.68 -12.88 -20.89
N ALA A 145 44.36 -11.94 -20.00
CA ALA A 145 44.99 -10.63 -19.96
C ALA A 145 46.47 -10.68 -19.54
N ARG A 146 46.83 -11.64 -18.68
CA ARG A 146 48.12 -11.76 -17.95
C ARG A 146 48.38 -10.61 -16.98
N ASP A 147 48.28 -9.37 -17.43
CA ASP A 147 48.44 -8.15 -16.64
C ASP A 147 47.19 -7.26 -16.81
N LEU A 148 46.33 -7.26 -15.78
CA LEU A 148 45.09 -6.49 -15.80
C LEU A 148 45.30 -4.96 -15.85
N HIS A 149 46.40 -4.49 -15.25
CA HIS A 149 46.72 -3.06 -15.21
C HIS A 149 47.19 -2.58 -16.58
N ALA A 150 48.04 -3.37 -17.24
CA ALA A 150 48.56 -3.05 -18.58
C ALA A 150 47.48 -3.02 -19.67
N VAL A 151 46.43 -3.84 -19.55
CA VAL A 151 45.30 -3.85 -20.51
C VAL A 151 44.17 -2.88 -20.14
N GLU A 152 44.39 -2.01 -19.15
CA GLU A 152 43.44 -1.00 -18.68
C GLU A 152 42.07 -1.60 -18.28
N THR A 153 42.10 -2.74 -17.59
CA THR A 153 40.88 -3.45 -17.22
C THR A 153 39.98 -2.59 -16.33
N ILE A 154 38.68 -2.55 -16.63
CA ILE A 154 37.68 -1.84 -15.82
C ILE A 154 36.69 -2.78 -15.13
N TYR A 155 36.08 -2.30 -14.04
CA TYR A 155 35.06 -3.03 -13.30
C TYR A 155 34.08 -2.11 -12.56
N HIS A 156 32.86 -2.60 -12.33
CA HIS A 156 31.91 -1.92 -11.42
C HIS A 156 32.33 -2.11 -9.95
N SER A 157 32.34 -1.03 -9.18
CA SER A 157 32.61 -1.04 -7.73
C SER A 157 31.75 -2.07 -6.98
N SER A 158 30.46 -2.11 -7.32
CA SER A 158 29.51 -3.06 -6.76
C SER A 158 29.82 -4.51 -7.13
N CYS A 159 30.27 -4.78 -8.37
CA CYS A 159 30.64 -6.13 -8.80
C CYS A 159 31.88 -6.65 -8.06
N SER A 160 32.89 -5.81 -7.83
CA SER A 160 34.06 -6.21 -7.03
C SER A 160 33.66 -6.56 -5.60
N THR A 161 32.83 -5.71 -4.97
CA THR A 161 32.34 -5.95 -3.60
C THR A 161 31.51 -7.24 -3.52
N ASN A 162 30.61 -7.45 -4.48
CA ASN A 162 29.78 -8.66 -4.56
C ASN A 162 30.62 -9.92 -4.76
N PHE A 163 31.64 -9.86 -5.62
CA PHE A 163 32.56 -10.97 -5.88
C PHE A 163 33.33 -11.37 -4.61
N ARG A 164 33.88 -10.38 -3.89
CA ARG A 164 34.61 -10.57 -2.63
C ARG A 164 33.73 -11.10 -1.50
N THR A 165 32.45 -10.71 -1.45
CA THR A 165 31.54 -11.07 -0.34
C THR A 165 30.64 -12.27 -0.62
N GLY A 166 30.60 -12.76 -1.86
CA GLY A 166 29.71 -13.84 -2.30
C GLY A 166 28.22 -13.49 -2.35
N LYS A 167 27.89 -12.20 -2.35
CA LYS A 167 26.51 -11.71 -2.46
C LYS A 167 26.20 -11.35 -3.91
N ASN A 168 24.94 -11.50 -4.34
CA ASN A 168 24.45 -11.07 -5.65
C ASN A 168 25.26 -11.59 -6.86
N VAL A 169 25.51 -12.91 -6.90
CA VAL A 169 26.15 -13.58 -8.05
C VAL A 169 25.40 -13.24 -9.34
N PRO A 170 26.07 -12.80 -10.43
CA PRO A 170 25.40 -12.48 -11.68
C PRO A 170 24.59 -13.67 -12.18
N HIS A 171 23.43 -13.39 -12.76
CA HIS A 171 22.47 -14.42 -13.21
C HIS A 171 23.10 -15.42 -14.20
N LEU A 172 24.11 -15.01 -14.96
CA LEU A 172 24.87 -15.89 -15.88
C LEU A 172 25.61 -17.03 -15.15
N PHE A 173 26.02 -16.80 -13.90
CA PHE A 173 26.83 -17.73 -13.10
C PHE A 173 26.07 -18.24 -11.87
N SER A 174 24.78 -17.92 -11.77
CA SER A 174 23.92 -18.52 -10.74
C SER A 174 23.65 -19.97 -11.14
N PRO A 175 23.76 -20.93 -10.21
CA PRO A 175 23.48 -22.33 -10.51
C PRO A 175 22.10 -22.43 -11.13
N LYS A 176 22.03 -23.02 -12.33
CA LYS A 176 20.77 -23.28 -13.05
C LYS A 176 19.97 -24.31 -12.25
N THR A 177 19.27 -23.87 -11.21
CA THR A 177 18.08 -24.60 -10.78
C THR A 177 17.07 -24.42 -11.90
N ASP A 178 16.44 -25.51 -12.34
CA ASP A 178 15.34 -25.59 -13.33
C ASP A 178 14.06 -24.82 -12.92
N ASN A 179 14.20 -23.75 -12.15
CA ASN A 179 13.18 -22.75 -11.89
C ASN A 179 13.38 -21.53 -12.76
N SER A 180 13.49 -21.72 -14.09
CA SER A 180 13.02 -20.69 -15.02
C SER A 180 11.49 -20.66 -15.02
N GLN A 181 10.90 -20.39 -13.86
CA GLN A 181 9.64 -19.70 -13.86
C GLN A 181 9.94 -18.33 -14.47
N ILE A 182 9.49 -18.16 -15.71
CA ILE A 182 8.85 -16.92 -16.14
C ILE A 182 8.27 -16.29 -14.88
N LYS A 183 8.65 -15.05 -14.52
CA LYS A 183 7.96 -14.30 -13.45
C LYS A 183 6.52 -14.02 -13.92
N ARG A 184 5.69 -15.06 -14.00
CA ARG A 184 4.27 -15.00 -13.74
C ARG A 184 4.23 -14.64 -12.27
N GLY A 185 3.63 -13.49 -11.95
CA GLY A 185 3.41 -13.12 -10.55
C GLY A 185 2.86 -14.31 -9.79
N ARG A 186 3.32 -14.49 -8.54
CA ARG A 186 2.74 -15.43 -7.57
C ARG A 186 1.21 -15.32 -7.68
N PRO A 187 0.47 -16.44 -7.64
CA PRO A 187 -0.99 -16.41 -7.63
C PRO A 187 -1.49 -15.32 -6.66
N ASN A 188 -2.48 -14.55 -7.08
CA ASN A 188 -3.02 -13.36 -6.41
C ASN A 188 -3.75 -13.69 -5.08
N THR A 189 -3.43 -14.81 -4.43
CA THR A 189 -3.98 -15.24 -3.14
C THR A 189 -3.44 -14.40 -1.99
N ASN A 190 -2.15 -14.04 -2.00
CA ASN A 190 -1.56 -13.15 -0.99
C ASN A 190 -2.25 -11.78 -0.94
N ASN A 191 -2.75 -11.30 -2.08
CA ASN A 191 -3.48 -10.04 -2.14
C ASN A 191 -4.89 -10.19 -1.56
N GLN A 192 -5.56 -11.33 -1.74
CA GLN A 192 -6.85 -11.59 -1.08
C GLN A 192 -6.71 -11.71 0.43
N HIS A 193 -5.66 -12.38 0.94
CA HIS A 193 -5.39 -12.43 2.37
C HIS A 193 -5.03 -11.05 2.93
N PHE A 194 -4.27 -10.25 2.18
CA PHE A 194 -3.98 -8.86 2.53
C PHE A 194 -5.26 -8.02 2.59
N LEU A 195 -6.15 -8.10 1.60
CA LEU A 195 -7.44 -7.38 1.62
C LEU A 195 -8.29 -7.77 2.85
N LYS A 196 -8.33 -9.05 3.23
CA LYS A 196 -9.03 -9.49 4.45
C LYS A 196 -8.41 -8.95 5.75
N VAL A 197 -7.10 -8.73 5.76
CA VAL A 197 -6.41 -8.07 6.88
C VAL A 197 -6.74 -6.57 6.92
N LEU A 198 -6.94 -5.95 5.75
CA LEU A 198 -7.39 -4.57 5.65
C LEU A 198 -8.85 -4.41 6.09
N ASP A 199 -9.74 -5.32 5.68
CA ASP A 199 -11.13 -5.34 6.16
C ASP A 199 -11.17 -5.40 7.70
N PHE A 200 -10.33 -6.26 8.28
CA PHE A 200 -10.19 -6.34 9.74
C PHE A 200 -9.68 -5.03 10.37
N LEU A 201 -8.70 -4.37 9.74
CA LEU A 201 -8.21 -3.07 10.20
C LEU A 201 -9.30 -1.99 10.15
N GLU A 202 -10.14 -2.00 9.11
CA GLU A 202 -11.27 -1.07 8.96
C GLU A 202 -12.39 -1.36 9.96
N ASP A 203 -12.70 -2.63 10.22
CA ASP A 203 -13.70 -3.06 11.20
C ASP A 203 -13.28 -2.78 12.66
N ASN A 204 -11.99 -2.64 12.93
CA ASN A 204 -11.43 -2.45 14.27
C ASN A 204 -10.67 -1.12 14.44
N ASP A 205 -11.10 -0.05 13.76
CA ASP A 205 -10.45 1.27 13.81
C ASP A 205 -10.50 1.97 15.20
N ASP A 206 -11.26 1.39 16.14
CA ASP A 206 -11.43 1.85 17.52
C ASP A 206 -10.45 1.17 18.49
N GLU A 207 -9.77 0.10 18.04
CA GLU A 207 -8.72 -0.58 18.79
C GLU A 207 -7.33 -0.08 18.38
N GLN A 208 -6.40 -0.03 19.35
CA GLN A 208 -5.00 0.28 19.06
C GLN A 208 -4.32 -0.93 18.43
N LEU A 209 -4.38 -1.02 17.10
CA LEU A 209 -3.72 -2.06 16.32
C LEU A 209 -2.31 -1.65 15.90
N THR A 210 -1.38 -2.60 15.92
CA THR A 210 -0.01 -2.42 15.44
C THR A 210 0.23 -3.17 14.14
N ILE A 211 1.32 -2.84 13.43
CA ILE A 211 1.77 -3.62 12.26
C ILE A 211 2.01 -5.09 12.62
N LYS A 212 2.44 -5.38 13.85
CA LYS A 212 2.61 -6.75 14.33
C LYS A 212 1.27 -7.48 14.38
N ASP A 213 0.23 -6.84 14.90
CA ASP A 213 -1.11 -7.43 14.99
C ASP A 213 -1.68 -7.76 13.60
N LEU A 214 -1.44 -6.89 12.61
CA LEU A 214 -1.82 -7.14 11.22
C LEU A 214 -1.07 -8.32 10.60
N VAL A 215 0.24 -8.45 10.88
CA VAL A 215 1.04 -9.59 10.43
C VAL A 215 0.56 -10.88 11.09
N ASP A 216 0.31 -10.86 12.40
CA ASP A 216 -0.17 -12.04 13.13
C ASP A 216 -1.58 -12.44 12.63
N ARG A 217 -2.43 -11.47 12.30
CA ARG A 217 -3.71 -11.74 11.63
C ARG A 217 -3.51 -12.36 10.25
N MET A 218 -2.53 -11.90 9.47
CA MET A 218 -2.21 -12.49 8.17
C MET A 218 -1.68 -13.92 8.31
N LYS A 219 -0.88 -14.20 9.35
CA LYS A 219 -0.42 -15.58 9.65
C LYS A 219 -1.56 -16.53 9.94
N VAL A 220 -2.63 -16.07 10.60
CA VAL A 220 -3.83 -16.90 10.80
C VAL A 220 -4.48 -17.28 9.47
N LEU A 221 -4.40 -16.42 8.46
CA LEU A 221 -5.04 -16.63 7.16
C LEU A 221 -4.20 -17.46 6.19
N CYS A 222 -2.87 -17.32 6.20
CA CYS A 222 -1.98 -17.95 5.22
C CYS A 222 -0.67 -18.52 5.79
N GLY A 223 -0.55 -18.65 7.12
CA GLY A 223 0.61 -19.27 7.77
C GLY A 223 1.93 -18.55 7.47
N ASP A 224 2.93 -19.32 7.05
CA ASP A 224 4.27 -18.83 6.72
C ASP A 224 4.31 -17.94 5.46
N GLU A 225 3.22 -17.85 4.72
CA GLU A 225 3.09 -16.94 3.58
C GLU A 225 2.74 -15.50 3.99
N ALA A 226 2.57 -15.24 5.30
CA ALA A 226 2.29 -13.92 5.81
C ALA A 226 3.41 -12.93 5.52
N TYR A 227 3.05 -11.65 5.38
CA TYR A 227 4.02 -10.59 5.15
C TYR A 227 4.94 -10.40 6.35
N SER A 228 6.19 -10.04 6.08
CA SER A 228 7.08 -9.51 7.11
C SER A 228 6.57 -8.16 7.60
N GLN A 229 6.88 -7.78 8.84
CA GLN A 229 6.46 -6.47 9.38
C GLN A 229 6.89 -5.27 8.51
N PRO A 230 8.13 -5.19 7.99
CA PRO A 230 8.52 -4.09 7.10
C PRO A 230 7.71 -4.06 5.81
N TYR A 231 7.41 -5.23 5.24
CA TYR A 231 6.65 -5.33 4.00
C TYR A 231 5.16 -5.04 4.21
N MET A 232 4.58 -5.48 5.33
CA MET A 232 3.23 -5.12 5.74
C MET A 232 3.10 -3.60 5.93
N LYS A 233 4.05 -2.98 6.63
CA LYS A 233 4.11 -1.53 6.81
C LYS A 233 4.12 -0.78 5.49
N GLN A 234 5.00 -1.20 4.56
CA GLN A 234 5.06 -0.63 3.22
C GLN A 234 3.73 -0.81 2.47
N LYS A 235 3.14 -2.01 2.49
CA LYS A 235 1.89 -2.32 1.78
C LYS A 235 0.69 -1.54 2.30
N VAL A 236 0.58 -1.39 3.61
CA VAL A 236 -0.46 -0.57 4.26
C VAL A 236 -0.30 0.91 3.87
N GLN A 237 0.93 1.43 3.86
CA GLN A 237 1.22 2.79 3.41
C GLN A 237 0.96 2.99 1.91
N GLU A 238 1.30 2.01 1.06
CA GLU A 238 0.99 2.05 -0.38
C GLU A 238 -0.52 2.05 -0.64
N HIS A 239 -1.31 1.30 0.15
CA HIS A 239 -2.75 1.17 -0.03
C HIS A 239 -3.52 2.44 0.38
N TYR A 240 -3.22 3.00 1.54
CA TYR A 240 -3.97 4.13 2.11
C TYR A 240 -3.27 5.49 1.94
N GLY A 241 -1.97 5.50 1.66
CA GLY A 241 -1.20 6.73 1.45
C GLY A 241 -1.27 7.67 2.65
N THR A 242 -1.82 8.86 2.45
CA THR A 242 -1.92 9.90 3.49
C THR A 242 -3.08 9.69 4.47
N SER A 243 -4.02 8.79 4.19
CA SER A 243 -5.17 8.51 5.07
C SER A 243 -4.83 7.54 6.20
N ILE A 244 -3.57 7.13 6.34
CA ILE A 244 -3.10 6.27 7.43
C ILE A 244 -1.85 6.87 8.08
N LEU A 245 -1.75 6.72 9.40
CA LEU A 245 -0.66 7.18 10.23
C LEU A 245 -0.12 6.02 11.05
N ILE A 246 1.18 5.78 10.93
CA ILE A 246 1.89 4.75 11.69
C ILE A 246 2.84 5.45 12.64
N THR A 247 2.57 5.37 13.94
CA THR A 247 3.30 6.11 14.99
C THR A 247 3.57 5.25 16.21
N GLU A 248 4.35 5.78 17.15
CA GLU A 248 4.49 5.21 18.49
C GLU A 248 3.46 5.85 19.42
N LEU A 249 2.72 5.02 20.15
CA LEU A 249 1.68 5.46 21.08
C LEU A 249 1.80 4.62 22.36
N ASN A 250 1.89 5.29 23.52
CA ASN A 250 2.00 4.66 24.84
C ASN A 250 3.14 3.60 24.94
N GLY A 251 4.30 3.87 24.32
CA GLY A 251 5.44 2.95 24.30
C GLY A 251 5.28 1.72 23.40
N LYS A 252 4.21 1.65 22.60
CA LYS A 252 4.04 0.66 21.53
C LYS A 252 4.45 1.27 20.20
N GLU A 253 5.46 0.71 19.57
CA GLU A 253 5.89 1.10 18.23
C GLU A 253 4.95 0.58 17.13
N ASN A 254 4.90 1.30 16.02
CA ASN A 254 4.16 0.92 14.81
C ASN A 254 2.64 0.73 15.03
N VAL A 255 2.04 1.55 15.88
CA VAL A 255 0.58 1.68 16.02
C VAL A 255 0.01 2.31 14.75
N VAL A 256 -0.99 1.67 14.17
CA VAL A 256 -1.64 2.02 12.91
C VAL A 256 -2.96 2.73 13.21
N THR A 257 -3.14 3.93 12.66
CA THR A 257 -4.36 4.74 12.87
C THR A 257 -4.80 5.39 11.56
N PHE A 258 -6.09 5.42 11.27
CA PHE A 258 -6.58 6.14 10.09
C PHE A 258 -6.66 7.65 10.33
N ARG A 259 -6.13 8.41 9.38
CA ARG A 259 -6.39 9.83 9.17
C ARG A 259 -7.62 9.98 8.27
N GLN A 260 -8.80 9.62 8.78
CA GLN A 260 -10.03 9.96 8.09
C GLN A 260 -10.25 11.48 8.19
N THR A 261 -10.51 12.11 7.05
CA THR A 261 -10.90 13.52 6.98
C THR A 261 -12.30 13.62 6.42
N ALA A 262 -13.06 14.64 6.86
CA ALA A 262 -14.41 14.89 6.37
C ALA A 262 -14.47 14.92 4.83
N SER A 263 -13.47 15.51 4.17
CA SER A 263 -13.36 15.55 2.71
C SER A 263 -13.27 14.17 2.06
N THR A 264 -12.55 13.22 2.66
CA THR A 264 -12.42 11.85 2.14
C THR A 264 -13.75 11.09 2.23
N ILE A 265 -14.45 11.25 3.36
CA ILE A 265 -15.76 10.63 3.59
C ILE A 265 -16.80 11.17 2.60
N ILE A 266 -16.82 12.50 2.40
CA ILE A 266 -17.72 13.16 1.45
C ILE A 266 -17.40 12.74 0.00
N HIS A 267 -16.13 12.62 -0.37
CA HIS A 267 -15.75 12.16 -1.71
C HIS A 267 -16.19 10.72 -1.98
N ASN A 268 -16.02 9.81 -1.00
CA ASN A 268 -16.48 8.43 -1.12
C ASN A 268 -18.01 8.36 -1.23
N PHE A 269 -18.73 9.20 -0.49
CA PHE A 269 -20.18 9.36 -0.62
C PHE A 269 -20.60 9.65 -2.06
N TYR A 270 -20.02 10.68 -2.69
CA TYR A 270 -20.36 11.04 -4.08
C TYR A 270 -19.94 10.01 -5.13
N LYS A 271 -18.93 9.19 -4.83
CA LYS A 271 -18.48 8.11 -5.74
C LYS A 271 -19.44 6.93 -5.68
N GLU A 272 -19.87 6.54 -4.48
CA GLU A 272 -20.77 5.41 -4.28
C GLU A 272 -22.24 5.75 -4.54
N SER A 273 -22.66 7.00 -4.37
CA SER A 273 -24.02 7.46 -4.69
C SER A 273 -24.33 7.44 -6.19
N LYS A 274 -23.32 7.25 -7.05
CA LYS A 274 -23.46 7.08 -8.51
C LYS A 274 -23.72 5.64 -8.91
N LEU A 275 -23.70 4.70 -7.97
CA LEU A 275 -24.07 3.30 -8.21
C LEU A 275 -25.58 3.18 -8.07
N ASN A 276 -26.24 2.47 -8.98
CA ASN A 276 -27.67 2.17 -8.88
C ASN A 276 -27.91 1.22 -7.70
N LYS A 277 -28.16 1.77 -6.51
CA LYS A 277 -28.53 1.06 -5.28
C LYS A 277 -30.05 1.15 -5.07
N SER A 278 -30.60 0.22 -4.29
CA SER A 278 -31.99 0.32 -3.81
C SER A 278 -32.17 1.57 -2.94
N ASP A 279 -33.41 2.06 -2.80
CA ASP A 279 -33.73 3.20 -1.93
C ASP A 279 -33.35 2.93 -0.47
N GLU A 280 -33.56 1.70 0.02
CA GLU A 280 -33.18 1.30 1.39
C GLU A 280 -31.67 1.25 1.58
N ASP A 281 -30.92 0.73 0.60
CA ASP A 281 -29.46 0.72 0.63
C ASP A 281 -28.88 2.14 0.60
N SER A 282 -29.55 3.04 -0.13
CA SER A 282 -29.17 4.45 -0.24
C SER A 282 -29.41 5.20 1.07
N LYS A 283 -30.54 4.95 1.75
CA LYS A 283 -30.80 5.49 3.10
C LYS A 283 -29.76 5.02 4.11
N LEU A 284 -29.49 3.71 4.17
CA LEU A 284 -28.51 3.15 5.09
C LEU A 284 -27.10 3.70 4.82
N PHE A 285 -26.75 3.89 3.53
CA PHE A 285 -25.50 4.49 3.12
C PHE A 285 -25.33 5.93 3.61
N LEU A 286 -26.39 6.74 3.52
CA LEU A 286 -26.38 8.12 4.02
C LEU A 286 -26.18 8.16 5.54
N ILE A 287 -26.88 7.29 6.29
CA ILE A 287 -26.74 7.18 7.74
C ILE A 287 -25.30 6.78 8.12
N LYS A 288 -24.73 5.78 7.44
CA LYS A 288 -23.33 5.36 7.67
C LYS A 288 -22.34 6.49 7.38
N THR A 289 -22.57 7.26 6.34
CA THR A 289 -21.73 8.41 5.99
C THR A 289 -21.80 9.50 7.06
N ALA A 290 -23.01 9.83 7.52
CA ALA A 290 -23.19 10.79 8.61
C ALA A 290 -22.50 10.32 9.90
N ALA A 291 -22.65 9.03 10.25
CA ALA A 291 -21.98 8.44 11.41
C ALA A 291 -20.45 8.52 11.29
N ALA A 292 -19.87 8.26 10.11
CA ALA A 292 -18.43 8.38 9.88
C ALA A 292 -17.92 9.82 10.05
N LEU A 293 -18.68 10.81 9.61
CA LEU A 293 -18.35 12.24 9.81
C LEU A 293 -18.35 12.59 11.31
N ILE A 294 -19.40 12.21 12.03
CA ILE A 294 -19.51 12.45 13.48
C ILE A 294 -18.35 11.77 14.22
N LYS A 295 -18.08 10.50 13.90
CA LYS A 295 -16.96 9.73 14.47
C LYS A 295 -15.61 10.40 14.25
N THR A 296 -15.37 10.93 13.04
CA THR A 296 -14.15 11.67 12.72
C THR A 296 -14.02 12.95 13.55
N GLU A 297 -15.11 13.69 13.72
CA GLU A 297 -15.11 14.91 14.53
C GLU A 297 -14.81 14.59 16.00
N ILE A 298 -15.45 13.56 16.57
CA ILE A 298 -15.17 13.06 17.94
C ILE A 298 -13.69 12.69 18.09
N LYS A 299 -13.12 11.94 17.13
CA LYS A 299 -11.71 11.55 17.13
C LYS A 299 -10.76 12.76 17.04
N SER A 300 -11.18 13.85 16.40
CA SER A 300 -10.39 15.07 16.23
C SER A 300 -10.44 16.04 17.41
N MET A 301 -11.39 15.88 18.35
CA MET A 301 -11.49 16.78 19.49
C MET A 301 -10.22 16.75 20.36
N PRO A 302 -9.76 17.92 20.85
CA PRO A 302 -8.62 17.98 21.76
C PRO A 302 -8.95 17.26 23.06
N VAL A 303 -7.94 16.58 23.61
CA VAL A 303 -8.06 15.87 24.89
C VAL A 303 -6.98 16.39 25.81
N ASP A 304 -7.40 16.87 26.97
CA ASP A 304 -6.50 17.17 28.08
C ASP A 304 -6.62 16.06 29.14
N LYS A 305 -5.50 15.42 29.45
CA LYS A 305 -5.40 14.36 30.48
C LYS A 305 -4.75 14.86 31.76
N ASN A 306 -4.29 16.10 31.77
CA ASN A 306 -3.52 16.63 32.90
C ASN A 306 -4.44 17.03 34.06
N PHE A 307 -5.73 17.26 33.77
CA PHE A 307 -6.68 17.76 34.74
C PHE A 307 -8.00 16.98 34.66
N TYR A 308 -8.60 16.74 35.83
CA TYR A 308 -9.98 16.29 35.91
C TYR A 308 -10.94 17.47 35.66
N PRO A 309 -12.16 17.21 35.15
CA PRO A 309 -13.19 18.22 35.04
C PRO A 309 -13.47 18.91 36.37
N SER A 310 -13.61 20.24 36.34
CA SER A 310 -13.99 21.03 37.51
C SER A 310 -15.48 20.89 37.83
N ASN A 311 -15.90 21.36 39.02
CA ASN A 311 -17.32 21.41 39.37
C ASN A 311 -18.15 22.19 38.35
N ASN A 312 -17.58 23.27 37.78
CA ASN A 312 -18.27 24.05 36.74
C ASN A 312 -18.41 23.25 35.44
N ASP A 313 -17.44 22.40 35.10
CA ASP A 313 -17.50 21.57 33.90
C ASP A 313 -18.55 20.47 34.03
N ILE A 314 -18.72 19.91 35.23
CA ILE A 314 -19.76 18.92 35.55
C ILE A 314 -21.16 19.57 35.49
N LEU A 315 -21.28 20.81 35.97
CA LEU A 315 -22.55 21.55 35.98
C LEU A 315 -22.89 22.18 34.62
N SER A 316 -21.90 22.41 33.74
CA SER A 316 -22.12 22.97 32.41
C SER A 316 -22.36 21.87 31.38
N HIS A 317 -23.55 21.86 30.77
CA HIS A 317 -23.92 20.80 29.84
C HIS A 317 -23.51 21.09 28.38
N GLU A 318 -23.13 22.31 28.03
CA GLU A 318 -23.15 22.76 26.63
C GLU A 318 -21.83 22.64 25.84
N LYS A 319 -20.68 22.33 26.47
CA LYS A 319 -19.36 22.47 25.82
C LYS A 319 -18.56 21.20 25.55
N HIS A 320 -19.12 20.03 25.85
CA HIS A 320 -18.34 18.80 25.91
C HIS A 320 -18.55 17.84 24.74
N ILE A 321 -19.45 18.17 23.79
CA ILE A 321 -19.75 17.33 22.64
C ILE A 321 -19.55 18.08 21.31
N PRO A 322 -19.16 17.39 20.22
CA PRO A 322 -19.02 18.03 18.92
C PRO A 322 -20.38 18.49 18.38
N GLU A 323 -20.37 19.54 17.55
CA GLU A 323 -21.59 20.19 17.07
C GLU A 323 -22.42 19.24 16.21
N SER A 324 -21.77 18.43 15.36
CA SER A 324 -22.48 17.45 14.53
C SER A 324 -23.23 16.40 15.36
N LEU A 325 -22.63 15.93 16.46
CA LEU A 325 -23.28 15.00 17.39
C LEU A 325 -24.45 15.67 18.11
N ALA A 326 -24.28 16.92 18.54
CA ALA A 326 -25.34 17.70 19.17
C ALA A 326 -26.54 17.88 18.22
N VAL A 327 -26.29 18.24 16.95
CA VAL A 327 -27.33 18.38 15.93
C VAL A 327 -28.04 17.04 15.69
N PHE A 328 -27.29 15.95 15.54
CA PHE A 328 -27.84 14.62 15.33
C PHE A 328 -28.78 14.20 16.49
N LEU A 329 -28.33 14.34 17.74
CA LEU A 329 -29.13 13.98 18.91
C LEU A 329 -30.36 14.90 19.09
N LYS A 330 -30.25 16.19 18.76
CA LYS A 330 -31.39 17.13 18.74
C LYS A 330 -32.46 16.73 17.73
N VAL A 331 -32.05 16.18 16.58
CA VAL A 331 -33.01 15.68 15.57
C VAL A 331 -33.72 14.41 16.07
N LEU A 332 -33.01 13.55 16.82
CA LEU A 332 -33.59 12.32 17.37
C LEU A 332 -34.52 12.56 18.57
N PHE A 333 -34.21 13.54 19.41
CA PHE A 333 -34.96 13.80 20.64
C PHE A 333 -36.02 14.88 20.41
N SER A 334 -37.29 14.48 20.46
CA SER A 334 -38.45 15.38 20.26
C SER A 334 -38.85 16.19 21.51
N GLU A 335 -38.12 16.08 22.61
CA GLU A 335 -38.49 16.64 23.90
C GLU A 335 -38.02 18.10 24.04
N LYS A 336 -38.88 18.96 24.62
CA LYS A 336 -38.48 20.33 25.00
C LYS A 336 -37.51 20.23 26.17
N ASP A 337 -36.39 20.96 26.09
CA ASP A 337 -35.32 20.96 27.11
C ASP A 337 -34.56 19.64 27.27
N ALA A 338 -34.28 18.96 26.16
CA ALA A 338 -33.44 17.75 26.16
C ALA A 338 -31.93 18.01 26.34
N SER A 339 -31.48 19.23 26.68
CA SER A 339 -30.05 19.60 26.66
C SER A 339 -29.18 18.70 27.53
N LEU A 340 -29.58 18.45 28.79
CA LEU A 340 -28.88 17.54 29.68
C LEU A 340 -28.85 16.10 29.16
N LYS A 341 -29.96 15.61 28.59
CA LYS A 341 -30.05 14.25 28.02
C LYS A 341 -29.15 14.12 26.79
N ILE A 342 -29.12 15.14 25.93
CA ILE A 342 -28.24 15.24 24.76
C ILE A 342 -26.78 15.19 25.22
N SER A 343 -26.41 15.98 26.22
CA SER A 343 -25.05 16.00 26.73
C SER A 343 -24.66 14.69 27.40
N SER A 344 -25.53 14.10 28.21
CA SER A 344 -25.27 12.82 28.87
C SER A 344 -25.07 11.69 27.86
N ILE A 345 -25.95 11.57 26.86
CA ILE A 345 -25.84 10.54 25.82
C ILE A 345 -24.68 10.83 24.88
N GLY A 346 -24.46 12.10 24.53
CA GLY A 346 -23.35 12.52 23.68
C GLY A 346 -21.99 12.22 24.30
N GLN A 347 -21.81 12.49 25.59
CA GLN A 347 -20.61 12.12 26.33
C GLN A 347 -20.44 10.59 26.42
N ALA A 348 -21.53 9.83 26.59
CA ALA A 348 -21.46 8.37 26.54
C ALA A 348 -21.01 7.84 25.17
N ILE A 349 -21.51 8.43 24.08
CA ILE A 349 -21.07 8.10 22.72
C ILE A 349 -19.59 8.46 22.52
N MET A 350 -19.15 9.62 23.01
CA MET A 350 -17.74 10.02 22.93
C MET A 350 -16.83 9.07 23.68
N GLN A 351 -17.20 8.69 24.91
CA GLN A 351 -16.42 7.74 25.71
C GLN A 351 -16.35 6.35 25.05
N ALA A 352 -17.45 5.89 24.45
CA ALA A 352 -17.48 4.64 23.70
C ALA A 352 -16.66 4.69 22.42
N THR A 353 -16.63 5.85 21.74
CA THR A 353 -15.84 6.08 20.51
C THR A 353 -14.34 6.23 20.80
N ARG A 354 -13.98 6.72 22.00
CA ARG A 354 -12.59 7.00 22.40
C ARG A 354 -12.28 6.45 23.80
N PRO A 355 -12.31 5.11 23.97
CA PRO A 355 -12.12 4.50 25.28
C PRO A 355 -10.77 4.88 25.87
N ARG A 356 -10.74 5.22 27.16
CA ARG A 356 -9.51 5.54 27.94
C ARG A 356 -8.77 6.81 27.49
N LEU A 357 -9.31 7.56 26.54
CA LEU A 357 -8.74 8.82 26.11
C LEU A 357 -9.40 10.01 26.79
N VAL A 358 -10.71 9.98 27.00
CA VAL A 358 -11.47 11.11 27.54
C VAL A 358 -11.96 10.80 28.96
N ILE A 359 -12.07 11.84 29.78
CA ILE A 359 -12.75 11.81 31.07
C ILE A 359 -13.94 12.75 30.95
N GLU A 360 -15.12 12.18 30.80
CA GLU A 360 -16.34 12.94 30.55
C GLU A 360 -16.95 13.49 31.85
N PRO A 361 -17.21 14.81 31.97
CA PRO A 361 -17.64 15.45 33.22
C PRO A 361 -18.91 14.83 33.83
N LEU A 362 -19.93 14.53 33.02
CA LEU A 362 -21.18 13.96 33.52
C LEU A 362 -21.00 12.51 33.96
N GLN A 363 -20.11 11.76 33.29
CA GLN A 363 -19.83 10.37 33.66
C GLN A 363 -19.04 10.25 34.95
N ILE A 364 -18.01 11.09 35.14
CA ILE A 364 -17.22 11.09 36.37
C ILE A 364 -18.04 11.66 37.53
N GLY A 365 -18.81 12.73 37.29
CA GLY A 365 -19.71 13.32 38.26
C GLY A 365 -20.78 12.34 38.76
N LEU A 366 -21.41 11.59 37.85
CA LEU A 366 -22.36 10.55 38.22
C LEU A 366 -21.70 9.42 39.02
N ALA A 367 -20.50 8.97 38.61
CA ALA A 367 -19.78 7.92 39.32
C ALA A 367 -19.41 8.33 40.75
N ILE A 368 -18.93 9.58 40.95
CA ILE A 368 -18.63 10.16 42.26
C ILE A 368 -19.91 10.24 43.10
N GLN A 369 -21.01 10.75 42.53
CA GLN A 369 -22.27 10.88 43.24
C GLN A 369 -22.79 9.52 43.72
N MET A 370 -22.75 8.50 42.85
CA MET A 370 -23.12 7.13 43.22
C MET A 370 -22.19 6.56 44.30
N HIS A 371 -20.88 6.84 44.21
CA HIS A 371 -19.93 6.39 45.22
C HIS A 371 -20.23 7.02 46.59
N HIS A 372 -20.44 8.34 46.65
CA HIS A 372 -20.72 9.06 47.89
C HIS A 372 -22.06 8.69 48.50
N MET A 373 -23.10 8.51 47.67
CA MET A 373 -24.44 8.20 48.17
C MET A 373 -24.59 6.75 48.65
N PHE A 374 -23.96 5.79 47.97
CA PHE A 374 -24.23 4.38 48.20
C PHE A 374 -23.03 3.57 48.69
N GLY A 375 -21.81 4.10 48.57
CA GLY A 375 -20.58 3.40 48.98
C GLY A 375 -20.32 2.08 48.21
N SER A 376 -21.07 1.80 47.16
CA SER A 376 -21.10 0.49 46.49
C SER A 376 -20.25 0.49 45.23
N ARG A 377 -19.08 -0.16 45.30
CA ARG A 377 -18.26 -0.45 44.11
C ARG A 377 -19.05 -1.24 43.07
N PHE A 378 -19.85 -2.21 43.50
CA PHE A 378 -20.65 -3.05 42.59
C PHE A 378 -21.60 -2.23 41.71
N LEU A 379 -22.28 -1.23 42.30
CA LEU A 379 -23.18 -0.34 41.56
C LEU A 379 -22.41 0.49 40.52
N VAL A 380 -21.29 1.11 40.94
CA VAL A 380 -20.46 1.94 40.05
C VAL A 380 -19.89 1.11 38.90
N ASP A 381 -19.33 -0.07 39.19
CA ASP A 381 -18.77 -0.94 38.16
C ASP A 381 -19.86 -1.46 37.21
N THR A 382 -21.08 -1.73 37.70
CA THR A 382 -22.21 -2.15 36.86
C THR A 382 -22.62 -1.05 35.87
N LEU A 383 -22.77 0.18 36.34
CA LEU A 383 -23.14 1.33 35.50
C LEU A 383 -22.01 1.70 34.52
N SER A 384 -20.76 1.57 34.96
CA SER A 384 -19.61 1.83 34.10
C SER A 384 -19.49 0.81 32.96
N ASN A 385 -19.74 -0.47 33.23
CA ASN A 385 -19.75 -1.51 32.20
C ASN A 385 -20.86 -1.31 31.15
N MET A 386 -21.97 -0.64 31.52
CA MET A 386 -23.02 -0.26 30.58
C MET A 386 -22.71 1.05 29.83
N GLY A 387 -21.63 1.75 30.17
CA GLY A 387 -21.22 3.01 29.55
C GLY A 387 -21.91 4.27 30.10
N PHE A 388 -22.56 4.19 31.26
CA PHE A 388 -23.30 5.33 31.83
C PHE A 388 -22.45 6.22 32.75
N CYS A 389 -21.38 5.70 33.36
CA CYS A 389 -20.50 6.47 34.23
C CYS A 389 -19.03 5.99 34.17
N SER A 390 -18.13 6.76 34.78
CA SER A 390 -16.73 6.36 34.91
C SER A 390 -16.57 5.16 35.86
N SER A 391 -15.47 4.43 35.72
CA SER A 391 -15.19 3.25 36.54
C SER A 391 -14.87 3.61 37.98
N TYR A 392 -15.08 2.67 38.90
CA TYR A 392 -14.75 2.88 40.31
C TYR A 392 -13.27 3.25 40.51
N SER A 393 -12.39 2.63 39.75
CA SER A 393 -10.96 2.96 39.75
C SER A 393 -10.66 4.42 39.35
N GLU A 394 -11.45 4.99 38.45
CA GLU A 394 -11.28 6.37 38.01
C GLU A 394 -11.80 7.36 39.06
N VAL A 395 -12.89 7.00 39.77
CA VAL A 395 -13.37 7.75 40.93
C VAL A 395 -12.30 7.83 42.02
N GLN A 396 -11.64 6.72 42.35
CA GLN A 396 -10.57 6.72 43.37
C GLN A 396 -9.39 7.63 42.99
N LYS A 397 -9.01 7.66 41.71
CA LYS A 397 -7.97 8.56 41.21
C LYS A 397 -8.41 10.02 41.28
N PHE A 398 -9.65 10.32 40.93
CA PHE A 398 -10.22 11.65 41.07
C PHE A 398 -10.16 12.13 42.52
N GLU A 399 -10.61 11.31 43.48
CA GLU A 399 -10.60 11.66 44.90
C GLU A 399 -9.18 11.88 45.42
N THR A 400 -8.24 11.01 45.05
CA THR A 400 -6.82 11.16 45.42
C THR A 400 -6.24 12.46 44.85
N SER A 401 -6.55 12.78 43.60
CA SER A 401 -6.10 14.02 42.94
C SER A 401 -6.70 15.26 43.59
N ALA A 402 -7.98 15.19 43.98
CA ALA A 402 -8.69 16.27 44.68
C ALA A 402 -8.20 16.49 46.12
N VAL A 403 -7.62 15.47 46.77
CA VAL A 403 -6.98 15.61 48.08
C VAL A 403 -5.63 16.33 47.94
N ILE A 404 -4.83 15.98 46.93
CA ILE A 404 -3.53 16.60 46.67
C ILE A 404 -3.71 18.09 46.31
N SER A 405 -4.69 18.42 45.47
CA SER A 405 -4.96 19.82 45.07
C SER A 405 -5.53 20.72 46.17
N LYS A 406 -5.96 20.15 47.31
CA LYS A 406 -6.37 20.92 48.51
C LYS A 406 -5.22 21.20 49.48
N GLN A 407 -4.06 20.59 49.27
CA GLN A 407 -2.88 20.74 50.14
C GLN A 407 -1.86 21.76 49.60
N GLU A 408 -2.04 22.22 48.35
CA GLU A 408 -1.45 23.45 47.79
C GLU A 408 -2.38 24.64 48.02
#